data_AF-A0A060XDC2-F1
#
_entry.id   AF-A0A060XDC2-F1
#
_cell.length_a   1.000
_cell.length_b   1.000
_cell.length_c   1.000
_cell.angle_alpha   90.00
_cell.angle_beta   90.00
_cell.angle_gamma   90.00
#
_symmetry.space_group_name_H-M   'P 1'
#
loop_
_entity.id
_entity.type
_entity.pdbx_description
1 polymer ?
#
loop_
_entity_poly.entity_id
_entity_poly.type
_entity_poly.pdbx_seq_one_letter_code
_entity_poly.pdbx_strand_id
1 'polypeptide(L)'
;MGDRMALLLLVIATTALAVEVPTDGGMGLLAEPQVAMFCGKLNMHVDVQSGKWESDPSGTKSCIGTKEGILQYCQEVYPELQITNVVEANQPVSVQNWCKKGRKQCRSHLHIVVPYRCLVGEFVSDALLVPDKCKFLHQERMDMCESHLHWHTVAKEVRSRVHIYVLHILQKATPSSVGAAPLLKC
;
A
#
# COMPACT_ATOMS: atom_id res chain seq x y z
N MET A 1 0.49 35.30 69.71
CA MET A 1 1.69 35.42 68.85
C MET A 1 2.32 34.03 68.76
N GLY A 2 2.37 33.45 67.54
CA GLY A 2 2.98 32.14 67.23
C GLY A 2 2.06 30.96 67.58
N ASP A 3 1.29 30.32 66.69
CA ASP A 3 1.56 29.69 65.38
C ASP A 3 2.29 28.33 65.49
N ARG A 4 1.76 27.34 64.75
CA ARG A 4 2.33 26.02 64.35
C ARG A 4 2.08 24.87 65.36
N MET A 5 1.48 23.72 65.03
CA MET A 5 1.41 22.96 63.79
C MET A 5 0.14 22.07 63.80
N ALA A 6 -0.79 22.27 62.87
CA ALA A 6 -1.78 21.26 62.52
C ALA A 6 -1.49 20.87 61.06
N LEU A 7 -0.95 19.66 60.87
CA LEU A 7 -0.58 19.14 59.57
C LEU A 7 -1.86 18.69 58.84
N LEU A 8 -2.42 19.54 58.00
CA LEU A 8 -3.50 19.18 57.06
C LEU A 8 -2.85 18.59 55.81
N LEU A 9 -2.95 17.26 55.65
CA LEU A 9 -2.58 16.55 54.43
C LEU A 9 -3.67 16.78 53.37
N LEU A 10 -3.38 17.65 52.40
CA LEU A 10 -4.16 17.79 51.17
C LEU A 10 -3.67 16.75 50.16
N VAL A 11 -4.42 15.64 50.03
CA VAL A 11 -4.25 14.70 48.92
C VAL A 11 -4.94 15.30 47.70
N ILE A 12 -4.16 15.89 46.79
CA ILE A 12 -4.66 16.30 45.48
C ILE A 12 -4.66 15.06 44.59
N ALA A 13 -5.82 14.41 44.44
CA ALA A 13 -6.01 13.42 43.39
C ALA A 13 -6.14 14.16 42.06
N THR A 14 -5.05 14.22 41.29
CA THR A 14 -5.09 14.71 39.91
C THR A 14 -5.79 13.67 39.05
N THR A 15 -7.09 13.84 38.80
CA THR A 15 -7.79 13.14 37.74
C THR A 15 -7.28 13.68 36.41
N ALA A 16 -6.41 12.93 35.75
CA ALA A 16 -6.07 13.18 34.36
C ALA A 16 -7.32 12.89 33.52
N LEU A 17 -8.07 13.95 33.19
CA LEU A 17 -9.03 13.87 32.10
C LEU A 17 -8.21 13.68 30.82
N ALA A 18 -8.23 12.47 30.27
CA ALA A 18 -7.83 12.26 28.89
C ALA A 18 -8.80 13.09 28.04
N VAL A 19 -8.30 14.20 27.51
CA VAL A 19 -9.00 14.93 26.46
C VAL A 19 -8.96 14.02 25.25
N GLU A 20 -10.07 13.32 24.99
CA GLU A 20 -10.28 12.66 23.71
C GLU A 20 -10.38 13.77 22.67
N VAL A 21 -9.34 13.88 21.84
CA VAL A 21 -9.36 14.75 20.66
C VAL A 21 -10.53 14.26 19.80
N PRO A 22 -11.50 15.10 19.44
CA PRO A 22 -12.57 14.68 18.56
C PRO A 22 -11.93 14.40 17.20
N THR A 23 -11.82 13.12 16.86
CA THR A 23 -11.51 12.70 15.50
C THR A 23 -12.68 13.13 14.65
N ASP A 24 -12.37 14.08 13.77
CA ASP A 24 -13.25 14.52 12.69
C ASP A 24 -13.83 13.32 11.95
N GLY A 25 -15.08 13.45 11.53
CA GLY A 25 -15.98 12.37 11.16
C GLY A 25 -15.42 11.41 10.11
N GLY A 26 -15.48 10.11 10.44
CA GLY A 26 -15.78 9.05 9.48
C GLY A 26 -14.71 8.71 8.44
N MET A 27 -13.65 8.03 8.86
CA MET A 27 -12.99 7.05 8.00
C MET A 27 -12.68 5.80 8.84
N GLY A 28 -13.57 4.81 8.78
CA GLY A 28 -13.13 3.44 9.04
C GLY A 28 -11.95 3.14 8.11
N LEU A 29 -10.90 2.50 8.62
CA LEU A 29 -9.68 2.21 7.88
C LEU A 29 -10.02 1.47 6.57
N LEU A 30 -10.13 2.21 5.46
CA LEU A 30 -10.39 1.65 4.15
C LEU A 30 -9.14 0.86 3.72
N ALA A 31 -9.36 -0.35 3.21
CA ALA A 31 -8.29 -1.13 2.61
C ALA A 31 -7.74 -0.42 1.37
N GLU A 32 -6.47 -0.64 1.07
CA GLU A 32 -5.85 -0.08 -0.12
C GLU A 32 -6.49 -0.68 -1.40
N PRO A 33 -6.88 0.15 -2.38
CA PRO A 33 -7.45 -0.33 -3.64
C PRO A 33 -6.38 -1.08 -4.46
N GLN A 34 -6.67 -2.33 -4.80
CA GLN A 34 -5.79 -3.18 -5.59
C GLN A 34 -6.59 -3.95 -6.64
N VAL A 35 -5.96 -4.31 -7.76
CA VAL A 35 -6.51 -5.18 -8.79
C VAL A 35 -5.58 -6.35 -9.05
N ALA A 36 -6.15 -7.52 -9.34
CA ALA A 36 -5.41 -8.73 -9.65
C ALA A 36 -5.94 -9.37 -10.92
N MET A 37 -5.03 -9.91 -11.72
CA MET A 37 -5.32 -10.45 -13.04
C MET A 37 -4.80 -11.87 -13.16
N PHE A 38 -5.60 -12.72 -13.80
CA PHE A 38 -5.21 -14.07 -14.19
C PHE A 38 -5.85 -14.39 -15.54
N CYS A 39 -5.04 -14.61 -16.57
CA CYS A 39 -5.57 -14.76 -17.93
C CYS A 39 -6.54 -15.95 -18.07
N GLY A 40 -7.64 -15.73 -18.79
CA GLY A 40 -8.74 -16.70 -18.89
C GLY A 40 -9.72 -16.68 -17.72
N LYS A 41 -9.48 -15.83 -16.73
CA LYS A 41 -10.40 -15.51 -15.62
C LYS A 41 -10.81 -14.05 -15.69
N LEU A 42 -11.91 -13.74 -15.02
CA LEU A 42 -12.28 -12.36 -14.76
C LEU A 42 -11.28 -11.73 -13.80
N ASN A 43 -11.04 -10.44 -14.00
CA ASN A 43 -10.21 -9.66 -13.09
C ASN A 43 -10.83 -9.64 -11.68
N MET A 44 -9.99 -9.43 -10.68
CA MET A 44 -10.39 -9.30 -9.29
C MET A 44 -9.97 -7.92 -8.78
N HIS A 45 -10.71 -7.37 -7.82
CA HIS A 45 -10.41 -6.11 -7.16
C HIS A 45 -10.70 -6.22 -5.65
N VAL A 46 -10.08 -5.37 -4.83
CA VAL A 46 -10.32 -5.32 -3.38
C VAL A 46 -11.52 -4.42 -3.12
N ASP A 47 -12.56 -4.94 -2.47
CA ASP A 47 -13.57 -4.08 -1.88
C ASP A 47 -12.94 -3.31 -0.71
N VAL A 48 -12.81 -1.99 -0.87
CA VAL A 48 -12.06 -1.13 0.07
C VAL A 48 -12.73 -1.06 1.45
N GLN A 49 -14.01 -1.40 1.58
CA GLN A 49 -14.73 -1.40 2.85
C GLN A 49 -14.48 -2.68 3.66
N SER A 50 -14.51 -3.84 3.01
CA SER A 50 -14.35 -5.15 3.65
C SER A 50 -12.94 -5.74 3.56
N GLY A 51 -12.09 -5.20 2.68
CA GLY A 51 -10.76 -5.72 2.37
C GLY A 51 -10.75 -7.06 1.62
N LYS A 52 -11.89 -7.50 1.07
CA LYS A 52 -12.03 -8.80 0.39
C LYS A 52 -11.87 -8.66 -1.12
N TRP A 53 -11.39 -9.73 -1.76
CA TRP A 53 -11.32 -9.82 -3.21
C TRP A 53 -12.68 -10.12 -3.83
N GLU A 54 -13.12 -9.26 -4.74
CA GLU A 54 -14.34 -9.39 -5.53
C GLU A 54 -14.02 -9.49 -7.02
N SER A 55 -14.90 -10.15 -7.78
CA SER A 55 -14.70 -10.30 -9.22
C SER A 55 -15.12 -9.04 -9.97
N ASP A 56 -14.64 -8.89 -11.19
CA ASP A 56 -15.01 -7.83 -12.13
C ASP A 56 -16.52 -7.54 -12.11
N PRO A 57 -16.95 -6.32 -11.73
CA PRO A 57 -18.37 -5.99 -11.61
C PRO A 57 -19.15 -6.18 -12.90
N SER A 58 -18.50 -5.95 -14.06
CA SER A 58 -19.12 -6.13 -15.37
C SER A 58 -19.25 -7.59 -15.79
N GLY A 59 -18.50 -8.50 -15.17
CA GLY A 59 -18.46 -9.91 -15.54
C GLY A 59 -17.74 -10.21 -16.86
N THR A 60 -16.95 -9.26 -17.40
CA THR A 60 -16.38 -9.36 -18.76
C THR A 60 -14.88 -9.08 -18.88
N LYS A 61 -14.30 -8.29 -17.98
CA LYS A 61 -12.90 -7.88 -18.05
C LYS A 61 -11.97 -9.01 -17.60
N SER A 62 -10.92 -9.22 -18.37
CA SER A 62 -9.88 -10.25 -18.16
C SER A 62 -8.51 -9.56 -18.16
N CYS A 63 -7.44 -10.34 -17.95
CA CYS A 63 -6.08 -9.84 -17.84
C CYS A 63 -5.71 -8.80 -18.92
N ILE A 64 -5.00 -7.76 -18.49
CA ILE A 64 -4.62 -6.60 -19.28
C ILE A 64 -3.09 -6.56 -19.37
N GLY A 65 -2.55 -6.33 -20.56
CA GLY A 65 -1.11 -6.40 -20.82
C GLY A 65 -0.36 -5.06 -20.78
N THR A 66 -1.06 -3.94 -20.61
CA THR A 66 -0.48 -2.59 -20.64
C THR A 66 -0.76 -1.83 -19.35
N LYS A 67 0.18 -0.98 -18.93
CA LYS A 67 0.04 -0.19 -17.69
C LYS A 67 -1.15 0.77 -17.79
N GLU A 68 -1.34 1.39 -18.94
CA GLU A 68 -2.41 2.34 -19.23
C GLU A 68 -3.78 1.64 -19.16
N GLY A 69 -3.87 0.41 -19.66
CA GLY A 69 -5.10 -0.38 -19.57
C GLY A 69 -5.41 -0.80 -18.12
N ILE A 70 -4.39 -1.08 -17.31
CA ILE A 70 -4.56 -1.40 -15.89
C ILE A 70 -5.02 -0.15 -15.12
N LEU A 71 -4.45 1.03 -15.42
CA LEU A 71 -4.89 2.31 -14.85
C LEU A 71 -6.36 2.59 -15.18
N GLN A 72 -6.76 2.42 -16.45
CA GLN A 72 -8.16 2.56 -16.86
C GLN A 72 -9.07 1.58 -16.12
N TYR A 73 -8.63 0.35 -15.92
CA TYR A 73 -9.40 -0.64 -15.17
C TYR A 73 -9.54 -0.28 -13.69
N CYS A 74 -8.48 0.20 -13.03
CA CYS A 74 -8.56 0.73 -11.67
C CYS A 74 -9.59 1.87 -11.56
N GLN A 75 -9.61 2.80 -12.52
CA GLN A 75 -10.57 3.90 -12.56
C GLN A 75 -12.01 3.41 -12.79
N GLU A 76 -12.19 2.35 -13.57
CA GLU A 76 -13.50 1.73 -13.82
C GLU A 76 -14.07 1.06 -12.57
N VAL A 77 -13.25 0.35 -11.79
CA VAL A 77 -13.71 -0.39 -10.59
C VAL A 77 -13.73 0.47 -9.32
N TYR A 78 -12.98 1.57 -9.29
CA TYR A 78 -12.96 2.54 -8.17
C TYR A 78 -13.36 3.96 -8.63
N PRO A 79 -14.61 4.17 -9.10
CA PRO A 79 -15.02 5.44 -9.69
C PRO A 79 -15.02 6.61 -8.70
N GLU A 80 -15.20 6.34 -7.42
CA GLU A 80 -15.20 7.35 -6.35
C GLU A 80 -13.77 7.72 -5.89
N LEU A 81 -12.74 7.02 -6.38
CA LEU A 81 -11.35 7.28 -6.04
C LEU A 81 -10.64 7.97 -7.22
N GLN A 82 -9.87 9.02 -6.93
CA GLN A 82 -9.07 9.71 -7.94
C GLN A 82 -7.81 8.91 -8.28
N ILE A 83 -7.94 7.78 -8.99
CA ILE A 83 -6.79 6.94 -9.35
C ILE A 83 -5.97 7.63 -10.45
N THR A 84 -4.69 7.89 -10.18
CA THR A 84 -3.78 8.59 -11.10
C THR A 84 -2.67 7.70 -11.65
N ASN A 85 -2.34 6.61 -10.96
CA ASN A 85 -1.23 5.73 -11.34
C ASN A 85 -1.43 4.31 -10.83
N VAL A 86 -0.63 3.38 -11.34
CA VAL A 86 -0.62 1.98 -10.91
C VAL A 86 0.80 1.47 -10.74
N VAL A 87 0.98 0.57 -9.79
CA VAL A 87 2.27 -0.09 -9.52
C VAL A 87 2.03 -1.54 -9.12
N GLU A 88 2.92 -2.44 -9.51
CA GLU A 88 2.92 -3.81 -9.00
C GLU A 88 3.17 -3.84 -7.49
N ALA A 89 2.46 -4.71 -6.78
CA ALA A 89 2.71 -4.91 -5.36
C ALA A 89 4.05 -5.61 -5.13
N ASN A 90 4.63 -5.34 -3.96
CA ASN A 90 5.93 -5.90 -3.57
C ASN A 90 5.88 -7.40 -3.26
N GLN A 91 4.70 -7.93 -2.92
CA GLN A 91 4.52 -9.32 -2.52
C GLN A 91 3.37 -9.96 -3.31
N PRO A 92 3.50 -11.25 -3.69
CA PRO A 92 2.40 -11.98 -4.26
C PRO A 92 1.33 -12.26 -3.19
N VAL A 93 0.08 -12.40 -3.63
CA VAL A 93 -1.06 -12.72 -2.79
C VAL A 93 -1.80 -13.94 -3.31
N SER A 94 -2.43 -14.67 -2.40
CA SER A 94 -3.26 -15.83 -2.71
C SER A 94 -4.72 -15.43 -2.88
N VAL A 95 -5.24 -15.46 -4.10
CA VAL A 95 -6.64 -15.11 -4.42
C VAL A 95 -7.43 -16.36 -4.77
N GLN A 96 -8.60 -16.52 -4.16
CA GLN A 96 -9.52 -17.65 -4.39
C GLN A 96 -10.75 -17.21 -5.22
N ASN A 97 -11.62 -18.16 -5.58
CA ASN A 97 -12.93 -17.89 -6.18
C ASN A 97 -12.89 -17.11 -7.51
N TRP A 98 -11.87 -17.33 -8.33
CA TRP A 98 -11.80 -16.73 -9.66
C TRP A 98 -12.94 -17.17 -10.57
N CYS A 99 -13.66 -16.20 -11.13
CA CYS A 99 -14.73 -16.44 -12.09
C CYS A 99 -14.17 -16.63 -13.50
N LYS A 100 -14.79 -17.50 -14.31
CA LYS A 100 -14.49 -17.59 -15.76
C LYS A 100 -15.38 -16.60 -16.51
N LYS A 101 -14.85 -16.00 -17.58
CA LYS A 101 -15.62 -15.10 -18.45
C LYS A 101 -16.91 -15.79 -18.93
N GLY A 102 -18.05 -15.11 -18.77
CA GLY A 102 -19.36 -15.61 -19.19
C GLY A 102 -19.95 -16.75 -18.35
N ARG A 103 -19.39 -17.08 -17.17
CA ARG A 103 -19.95 -18.09 -16.26
C ARG A 103 -20.37 -17.49 -14.93
N LYS A 104 -21.58 -17.84 -14.47
CA LYS A 104 -22.15 -17.38 -13.18
C LYS A 104 -21.52 -18.01 -11.94
N GLN A 105 -20.89 -19.18 -12.05
CA GLN A 105 -20.29 -19.87 -10.91
C GLN A 105 -18.78 -19.67 -10.87
N CYS A 106 -18.30 -19.13 -9.75
CA CYS A 106 -16.90 -18.89 -9.47
C CYS A 106 -16.35 -20.02 -8.60
N ARG A 107 -16.11 -21.18 -9.21
CA ARG A 107 -15.44 -22.32 -8.57
C ARG A 107 -14.08 -22.50 -9.22
N SER A 108 -13.07 -21.88 -8.63
CA SER A 108 -11.69 -21.98 -9.08
C SER A 108 -10.77 -22.27 -7.92
N HIS A 109 -9.67 -22.97 -8.21
CA HIS A 109 -8.55 -23.10 -7.31
C HIS A 109 -7.99 -21.72 -6.94
N LEU A 110 -7.30 -21.69 -5.80
CA LEU A 110 -6.47 -20.58 -5.38
C LEU A 110 -5.35 -20.35 -6.40
N HIS A 111 -5.11 -19.08 -6.73
CA HIS A 111 -3.99 -18.66 -7.57
C HIS A 111 -3.14 -17.65 -6.80
N ILE A 112 -1.82 -17.82 -6.89
CA ILE A 112 -0.84 -16.87 -6.36
C ILE A 112 -0.50 -15.91 -7.49
N VAL A 113 -0.76 -14.62 -7.28
CA VAL A 113 -0.58 -13.56 -8.28
C VAL A 113 0.08 -12.34 -7.65
N VAL A 114 0.78 -11.54 -8.45
CA VAL A 114 1.25 -10.23 -8.03
C VAL A 114 0.18 -9.21 -8.43
N PRO A 115 -0.52 -8.57 -7.46
CA PRO A 115 -1.54 -7.58 -7.76
C PRO A 115 -0.91 -6.23 -8.16
N TYR A 116 -1.72 -5.35 -8.75
CA TYR A 116 -1.40 -3.95 -8.96
C TYR A 116 -2.11 -3.10 -7.91
N ARG A 117 -1.39 -2.21 -7.25
CA ARG A 117 -1.92 -1.14 -6.39
C ARG A 117 -2.43 0.00 -7.27
N CYS A 118 -3.65 0.46 -7.00
CA CYS A 118 -4.26 1.62 -7.67
C CYS A 118 -3.98 2.87 -6.83
N LEU A 119 -3.10 3.76 -7.28
CA LEU A 119 -2.64 4.90 -6.48
C LEU A 119 -3.63 6.08 -6.59
N VAL A 120 -4.09 6.57 -5.43
CA VAL A 120 -5.05 7.68 -5.31
C VAL A 120 -4.30 9.02 -5.24
N GLY A 121 -4.76 10.02 -5.99
CA GLY A 121 -4.33 11.41 -5.89
C GLY A 121 -2.93 11.67 -6.45
N GLU A 122 -2.31 12.78 -6.05
CA GLU A 122 -0.93 13.08 -6.42
C GLU A 122 0.02 12.09 -5.75
N PHE A 123 1.05 11.68 -6.49
CA PHE A 123 1.99 10.68 -5.99
C PHE A 123 2.73 11.19 -4.75
N VAL A 124 2.58 10.46 -3.64
CA VAL A 124 3.39 10.58 -2.42
C VAL A 124 4.12 9.25 -2.21
N SER A 125 5.43 9.28 -1.97
CA SER A 125 6.17 8.05 -1.67
C SER A 125 5.73 7.46 -0.33
N ASP A 126 5.54 6.13 -0.27
CA ASP A 126 5.14 5.47 0.99
C ASP A 126 6.13 5.82 2.12
N ALA A 127 5.60 6.06 3.32
CA ALA A 127 6.42 6.29 4.50
C ALA A 127 7.06 4.98 4.98
N LEU A 128 8.40 4.97 5.09
CA LEU A 128 9.13 3.83 5.63
C LEU A 128 9.46 4.04 7.10
N LEU A 129 9.04 3.08 7.92
CA LEU A 129 9.53 2.97 9.29
C LEU A 129 11.00 2.51 9.24
N VAL A 130 11.89 3.33 9.81
CA VAL A 130 13.32 3.02 9.96
C VAL A 130 13.53 2.60 11.42
N PRO A 131 13.76 1.31 11.70
CA PRO A 131 14.00 0.85 13.07
C PRO A 131 15.27 1.48 13.67
N ASP A 132 15.36 1.47 15.00
CA ASP A 132 16.57 1.91 15.71
C ASP A 132 17.82 1.17 15.20
N LYS A 133 18.90 1.92 14.99
CA LYS A 133 20.19 1.49 14.39
C LYS A 133 20.18 1.28 12.88
N CYS A 134 19.06 1.42 12.20
CA CYS A 134 19.00 1.43 10.74
C CYS A 134 19.11 2.87 10.17
N LYS A 135 19.64 3.01 8.96
CA LYS A 135 19.71 4.26 8.18
C LYS A 135 18.99 4.07 6.86
N PHE A 136 18.12 5.01 6.52
CA PHE A 136 17.50 5.07 5.20
C PHE A 136 18.49 5.58 4.15
N LEU A 137 18.69 4.79 3.10
CA LEU A 137 19.41 5.16 1.90
C LEU A 137 18.45 5.11 0.72
N HIS A 138 18.64 6.00 -0.24
CA HIS A 138 17.93 5.94 -1.51
C HIS A 138 18.93 6.25 -2.64
N GLN A 139 18.80 5.55 -3.75
CA GLN A 139 19.49 5.88 -4.98
C GLN A 139 18.46 6.42 -5.97
N GLU A 140 18.65 7.64 -6.43
CA GLU A 140 17.85 8.25 -7.50
C GLU A 140 18.69 8.51 -8.75
N ARG A 141 18.06 8.40 -9.92
CA ARG A 141 18.66 8.66 -11.23
C ARG A 141 17.68 9.45 -12.08
N MET A 142 17.90 10.76 -12.20
CA MET A 142 17.04 11.66 -12.99
C MET A 142 17.24 11.48 -14.51
N ASP A 143 18.31 10.81 -14.93
CA ASP A 143 18.70 10.59 -16.32
C ASP A 143 18.00 9.38 -16.98
N MET A 144 17.23 8.59 -16.22
CA MET A 144 16.61 7.36 -16.72
C MET A 144 15.20 7.11 -16.18
N CYS A 145 14.35 6.51 -17.02
CA CYS A 145 13.02 6.05 -16.65
C CYS A 145 12.95 4.53 -16.82
N GLU A 146 13.16 3.82 -15.71
CA GLU A 146 13.29 2.36 -15.68
C GLU A 146 12.10 1.66 -15.03
N SER A 147 11.92 0.38 -15.34
CA SER A 147 10.79 -0.43 -14.85
C SER A 147 10.88 -0.77 -13.35
N HIS A 148 9.75 -1.19 -12.74
CA HIS A 148 9.74 -1.71 -11.36
C HIS A 148 10.76 -2.84 -11.16
N LEU A 149 10.79 -3.79 -12.10
CA LEU A 149 11.70 -4.93 -12.05
C LEU A 149 13.17 -4.51 -12.08
N HIS A 150 13.51 -3.46 -12.84
CA HIS A 150 14.85 -2.89 -12.85
C HIS A 150 15.23 -2.38 -11.46
N TRP A 151 14.42 -1.50 -10.86
CA TRP A 151 14.69 -0.93 -9.53
C TRP A 151 14.71 -1.98 -8.42
N HIS A 152 13.85 -2.99 -8.51
CA HIS A 152 13.87 -4.15 -7.64
C HIS A 152 15.19 -4.93 -7.74
N THR A 153 15.73 -5.10 -8.96
CA THR A 153 17.00 -5.79 -9.20
C THR A 153 18.19 -4.99 -8.66
N VAL A 154 18.22 -3.68 -8.92
CA VAL A 154 19.23 -2.77 -8.37
C VAL A 154 19.23 -2.83 -6.84
N ALA A 155 18.06 -2.76 -6.21
CA ALA A 155 17.94 -2.87 -4.76
C ALA A 155 18.49 -4.22 -4.24
N LYS A 156 18.15 -5.33 -4.92
CA LYS A 156 18.67 -6.67 -4.59
C LYS A 156 20.19 -6.75 -4.71
N GLU A 157 20.77 -6.18 -5.76
CA GLU A 157 22.21 -6.22 -5.98
C GLU A 157 22.98 -5.43 -4.91
N VAL A 158 22.52 -4.23 -4.58
CA VAL A 158 23.16 -3.41 -3.53
C VAL A 158 23.09 -4.11 -2.17
N ARG A 159 21.98 -4.80 -1.86
CA ARG A 159 21.92 -5.68 -0.69
C ARG A 159 22.99 -6.77 -0.73
N SER A 160 23.12 -7.50 -1.83
CA SER A 160 24.07 -8.62 -1.91
C SER A 160 25.54 -8.19 -1.76
N ARG A 161 25.85 -6.92 -2.04
CA ARG A 161 27.21 -6.36 -1.93
C ARG A 161 27.57 -5.88 -0.52
N VAL A 162 26.61 -5.72 0.39
CA VAL A 162 26.84 -5.11 1.71
C VAL A 162 25.99 -5.84 2.75
N HIS A 163 26.64 -6.36 3.80
CA HIS A 163 26.15 -7.45 4.64
C HIS A 163 24.86 -7.20 5.45
N ILE A 164 24.24 -6.01 5.41
CA ILE A 164 23.05 -5.72 6.24
C ILE A 164 22.14 -4.66 5.56
N TYR A 165 21.24 -5.11 4.68
CA TYR A 165 20.18 -4.27 4.12
C TYR A 165 18.81 -4.98 4.08
N VAL A 166 17.78 -4.38 4.66
CA VAL A 166 16.36 -4.78 4.43
C VAL A 166 15.90 -4.15 3.10
N LEU A 167 15.25 -4.92 2.20
CA LEU A 167 14.59 -4.29 1.03
C LEU A 167 13.33 -3.68 1.55
N HIS A 168 13.16 -2.40 1.28
CA HIS A 168 11.84 -1.90 0.95
C HIS A 168 11.91 -1.31 -0.45
N ILE A 169 11.13 -1.83 -1.37
CA ILE A 169 11.02 -1.27 -2.71
C ILE A 169 9.89 -0.26 -2.65
N LEU A 170 10.25 1.02 -2.68
CA LEU A 170 9.30 2.08 -2.96
C LEU A 170 9.41 2.41 -4.43
N GLN A 171 8.35 2.12 -5.18
CA GLN A 171 8.22 2.67 -6.50
C GLN A 171 7.83 4.15 -6.37
N LYS A 172 8.72 5.07 -6.76
CA LYS A 172 8.30 6.45 -7.03
C LYS A 172 7.54 6.47 -8.36
N ALA A 173 6.29 6.94 -8.34
CA ALA A 173 5.42 6.98 -9.51
C ALA A 173 5.08 8.43 -9.87
N THR A 174 6.07 9.21 -10.28
CA THR A 174 5.87 10.58 -10.78
C THR A 174 5.41 10.56 -12.25
N PRO A 175 4.78 11.66 -12.73
CA PRO A 175 4.22 11.72 -14.09
C PRO A 175 5.26 11.75 -15.23
N SER A 176 6.58 11.86 -14.93
CA SER A 176 7.58 12.12 -15.98
C SER A 176 9.00 11.56 -15.77
N SER A 177 9.45 11.07 -14.60
CA SER A 177 10.76 10.40 -14.43
C SER A 177 11.11 10.15 -12.96
N VAL A 178 11.93 9.12 -12.73
CA VAL A 178 12.65 8.75 -11.49
C VAL A 178 11.96 7.67 -10.67
N GLY A 179 12.32 6.42 -10.98
CA GLY A 179 12.31 5.39 -9.95
C GLY A 179 13.50 5.59 -9.02
N ALA A 180 13.32 5.26 -7.75
CA ALA A 180 14.40 5.19 -6.79
C ALA A 180 14.41 3.79 -6.19
N ALA A 181 15.58 3.27 -5.84
CA ALA A 181 15.72 2.06 -5.04
C ALA A 181 16.04 2.47 -3.60
N PRO A 182 15.05 2.49 -2.68
CA PRO A 182 15.33 2.68 -1.28
C PRO A 182 15.91 1.41 -0.65
N LEU A 183 16.81 1.61 0.30
CA LEU A 183 17.52 0.56 1.03
C LEU A 183 17.65 0.99 2.49
N LEU A 184 17.39 0.09 3.43
CA LEU A 184 17.63 0.36 4.85
C LEU A 184 18.93 -0.31 5.29
N LYS A 185 19.98 0.47 5.57
CA LYS A 185 21.23 -0.02 6.14
C LYS A 185 21.03 -0.28 7.62
N CYS A 186 21.05 -1.52 8.07
CA CYS A 186 21.25 -1.82 9.49
C CYS A 186 22.67 -2.40 9.64
#